data_AF-A0A7V2AKA5-F1
#
_entry.id   AF-A0A7V2AKA5-F1
#
_cell.length_a   1.000
_cell.length_b   1.000
_cell.length_c   1.000
_cell.angle_alpha   90.00
_cell.angle_beta   90.00
_cell.angle_gamma   90.00
#
_symmetry.space_group_name_H-M   'P 1'
#
loop_
_entity.id
_entity.type
_entity.pdbx_description
1 polymer ?
#
loop_
_entity_poly.entity_id
_entity_poly.type
_entity_poly.pdbx_seq_one_letter_code
_entity_poly.pdbx_strand_id
1 'polypeptide(L)'
;MKMIFLYLTIGLMALSANPTLAAEKPVLTVYTYDAIAADWGPGPKIKAGFEKTCGCTVDFVASYSSIGTLRKIQLEQKNPKADVILGLDTNLAEIARQTGLFTEHGADITGLDLPVTWSDSQFLPFDYGYFAFVYDSEKLANPPTSFKDLATTGDDFKIIIQDPRSATPGLGLLLWIK
;
A
#
# COMPACT_ATOMS: atom_id res chain seq x y z
N MET A 1 76.11 14.37 -45.44
CA MET A 1 75.40 15.43 -44.70
C MET A 1 74.03 14.87 -44.32
N LYS A 2 73.71 14.90 -43.03
CA LYS A 2 72.54 14.28 -42.38
C LYS A 2 71.21 14.71 -43.03
N MET A 3 70.21 13.82 -43.09
CA MET A 3 69.03 13.94 -42.22
C MET A 3 68.14 12.70 -42.32
N ILE A 4 68.02 12.05 -41.17
CA ILE A 4 67.10 10.97 -40.83
C ILE A 4 65.71 11.62 -40.69
N PHE A 5 64.74 11.18 -41.49
CA PHE A 5 63.33 11.53 -41.29
C PHE A 5 62.71 10.52 -40.32
N LEU A 6 62.51 10.99 -39.09
CA LEU A 6 61.89 10.27 -37.99
C LEU A 6 60.36 10.23 -38.21
N TYR A 7 59.81 9.04 -38.40
CA TYR A 7 58.36 8.81 -38.41
C TYR A 7 57.81 8.98 -36.99
N LEU A 8 56.99 10.01 -36.78
CA LEU A 8 56.23 10.21 -35.54
C LEU A 8 54.74 10.09 -35.84
N THR A 9 54.23 8.86 -35.88
CA THR A 9 52.79 8.59 -35.86
C THR A 9 52.28 8.76 -34.44
N ILE A 10 51.74 9.93 -34.14
CA ILE A 10 51.00 10.20 -32.90
C ILE A 10 49.66 9.48 -33.00
N GLY A 11 49.53 8.37 -32.26
CA GLY A 11 48.26 7.67 -32.09
C GLY A 11 47.31 8.50 -31.23
N LEU A 12 46.29 9.09 -31.85
CA LEU A 12 45.21 9.79 -31.17
C LEU A 12 44.26 8.74 -30.57
N MET A 13 44.50 8.36 -29.32
CA MET A 13 43.62 7.48 -28.57
C MET A 13 42.40 8.30 -28.12
N ALA A 14 41.38 8.35 -28.99
CA ALA A 14 40.09 8.94 -28.65
C ALA A 14 39.41 8.08 -27.58
N LEU A 15 39.52 8.50 -26.32
CA LEU A 15 38.67 8.01 -25.24
C LEU A 15 37.23 8.41 -25.57
N SER A 16 36.46 7.49 -26.13
CA SER A 16 35.01 7.60 -26.22
C SER A 16 34.45 7.52 -24.81
N ALA A 17 34.33 8.67 -24.14
CA ALA A 17 33.53 8.81 -22.94
C ALA A 17 32.06 8.61 -23.34
N ASN A 18 31.57 7.37 -23.23
CA ASN A 18 30.14 7.13 -23.27
C ASN A 18 29.54 7.80 -22.02
N PRO A 19 28.70 8.83 -22.14
CA PRO A 19 27.94 9.28 -21.00
C PRO A 19 27.09 8.09 -20.56
N THR A 20 27.38 7.53 -19.39
CA THR A 20 26.46 6.63 -18.70
C THR A 20 25.20 7.44 -18.42
N LEU A 21 24.23 7.37 -19.35
CA LEU A 21 22.86 7.73 -19.08
C LEU A 21 22.46 6.92 -17.85
N ALA A 22 22.28 7.59 -16.71
CA ALA A 22 21.70 6.95 -15.55
C ALA A 22 20.35 6.37 -16.01
N ALA A 23 20.26 5.04 -16.08
CA ALA A 23 19.03 4.38 -16.44
C ALA A 23 17.95 4.84 -15.45
N GLU A 24 16.85 5.39 -15.98
CA GLU A 24 15.74 5.83 -15.17
C GLU A 24 15.22 4.62 -14.39
N LYS A 25 15.17 4.73 -13.05
CA LYS A 25 14.74 3.61 -12.21
C LYS A 25 13.28 3.26 -12.55
N PRO A 26 12.93 1.97 -12.64
CA PRO A 26 11.54 1.58 -12.81
C PRO A 26 10.70 2.13 -11.65
N VAL A 27 9.49 2.59 -11.95
CA VAL A 27 8.53 3.07 -10.96
C VAL A 27 7.62 1.91 -10.56
N LEU A 28 7.53 1.64 -9.27
CA LEU A 28 6.56 0.73 -8.66
C LEU A 28 5.36 1.55 -8.17
N THR A 29 4.25 1.48 -8.88
CA THR A 29 3.03 2.23 -8.56
C THR A 29 2.17 1.44 -7.58
N VAL A 30 2.02 1.97 -6.38
CA VAL A 30 1.24 1.37 -5.29
C VAL A 30 0.00 2.19 -5.03
N TYR A 31 -1.17 1.65 -5.39
CA TYR A 31 -2.43 2.25 -5.01
C TYR A 31 -2.76 1.91 -3.55
N THR A 32 -3.11 2.91 -2.76
CA THR A 32 -3.43 2.73 -1.34
C THR A 32 -4.43 3.78 -0.85
N TYR A 33 -4.72 3.82 0.44
CA TYR A 33 -5.57 4.83 1.06
C TYR A 33 -4.75 5.98 1.66
N ASP A 34 -5.39 7.13 1.84
CA ASP A 34 -4.76 8.39 2.25
C ASP A 34 -3.89 8.29 3.50
N ALA A 35 -4.34 7.61 4.55
CA ALA A 35 -3.61 7.48 5.80
C ALA A 35 -2.30 6.70 5.67
N ILE A 36 -2.15 5.80 4.68
CA ILE A 36 -0.85 5.19 4.37
C ILE A 36 0.05 6.19 3.66
N ALA A 37 -0.47 6.84 2.61
CA ALA A 37 0.31 7.68 1.71
C ALA A 37 0.66 9.06 2.28
N ALA A 38 -0.06 9.52 3.31
CA ALA A 38 0.15 10.82 3.92
C ALA A 38 1.57 10.97 4.51
N ASP A 39 2.04 12.22 4.58
CA ASP A 39 3.38 12.54 5.12
C ASP A 39 3.55 12.11 6.59
N TRP A 40 2.45 12.07 7.35
CA TRP A 40 2.40 11.58 8.73
C TRP A 40 2.15 10.07 8.85
N GLY A 41 1.80 9.42 7.74
CA GLY A 41 1.53 7.99 7.66
C GLY A 41 2.81 7.15 7.56
N PRO A 42 2.67 5.82 7.45
CA PRO A 42 3.80 4.91 7.30
C PRO A 42 4.45 4.95 5.91
N GLY A 43 3.73 5.39 4.86
CA GLY A 43 4.17 5.38 3.46
C GLY A 43 5.56 5.99 3.21
N PRO A 44 5.85 7.22 3.67
CA PRO A 44 7.16 7.84 3.48
C PRO A 44 8.34 7.00 4.01
N LYS A 45 8.17 6.37 5.18
CA LYS A 45 9.20 5.51 5.79
C LYS A 45 9.33 4.18 5.04
N ILE A 46 8.21 3.58 4.62
CA ILE A 46 8.19 2.35 3.82
C ILE A 46 8.91 2.59 2.49
N LYS A 47 8.56 3.66 1.76
CA LYS A 47 9.22 4.07 0.52
C LYS A 47 10.73 4.23 0.72
N ALA A 48 11.15 5.03 1.69
CA ALA A 48 12.57 5.26 1.95
C ALA A 48 13.34 3.99 2.34
N GLY A 49 12.68 3.02 2.98
CA GLY A 49 13.26 1.72 3.30
C GLY A 49 13.41 0.83 2.07
N PHE A 50 12.35 0.70 1.28
CA PHE A 50 12.29 -0.21 0.14
C PHE A 50 13.13 0.26 -1.06
N GLU A 51 13.18 1.57 -1.33
CA GLU A 51 13.97 2.14 -2.43
C GLU A 51 15.48 1.92 -2.27
N LYS A 52 15.95 1.58 -1.05
CA LYS A 52 17.35 1.22 -0.80
C LYS A 52 17.71 -0.17 -1.33
N THR A 53 16.73 -1.04 -1.53
CA THR A 53 16.97 -2.45 -1.90
C THR A 53 16.36 -2.83 -3.25
N CYS A 54 15.27 -2.19 -3.69
CA CYS A 54 14.56 -2.62 -4.90
C CYS A 54 15.20 -2.14 -6.22
N GLY A 55 16.09 -1.12 -6.19
CA GLY A 55 16.58 -0.49 -7.41
C GLY A 55 15.51 0.27 -8.20
N CYS A 56 14.38 0.58 -7.55
CA CYS A 56 13.17 1.18 -8.10
C CYS A 56 12.84 2.52 -7.40
N THR A 57 11.84 3.22 -7.92
CA THR A 57 11.17 4.34 -7.23
C THR A 57 9.76 3.88 -6.86
N VAL A 58 9.34 4.03 -5.61
CA VAL A 58 7.97 3.70 -5.17
C VAL A 58 7.08 4.92 -5.33
N ASP A 59 5.96 4.81 -6.03
CA ASP A 59 4.96 5.86 -6.14
C ASP A 59 3.67 5.46 -5.43
N PHE A 60 3.33 6.15 -4.33
CA PHE A 60 2.07 5.90 -3.63
C PHE A 60 0.97 6.80 -4.20
N VAL A 61 -0.05 6.18 -4.79
CA VAL A 61 -1.23 6.88 -5.30
C VAL A 61 -2.40 6.64 -4.34
N ALA A 62 -2.76 7.68 -3.60
CA ALA A 62 -3.82 7.62 -2.61
C ALA A 62 -5.21 7.75 -3.23
N SER A 63 -6.10 6.82 -2.89
CA SER A 63 -7.55 7.09 -2.86
C SER A 63 -7.96 7.48 -1.45
N TYR A 64 -9.19 7.98 -1.29
CA TYR A 64 -9.73 8.30 0.04
C TYR A 64 -9.84 7.06 0.96
N SER A 65 -9.84 5.85 0.42
CA SER A 65 -10.02 4.62 1.20
C SER A 65 -9.64 3.36 0.43
N SER A 66 -9.50 2.23 1.13
CA SER A 66 -9.22 0.91 0.54
C SER A 66 -10.33 0.44 -0.41
N ILE A 67 -11.60 0.65 -0.04
CA ILE A 67 -12.75 0.33 -0.91
C ILE A 67 -12.72 1.23 -2.15
N GLY A 68 -12.37 2.51 -1.99
CA GLY A 68 -12.17 3.43 -3.11
C GLY A 68 -11.07 2.97 -4.06
N THR A 69 -9.95 2.49 -3.51
CA THR A 69 -8.85 1.92 -4.27
C THR A 69 -9.25 0.67 -5.05
N LEU A 70 -10.01 -0.26 -4.45
CA LEU A 70 -10.55 -1.42 -5.18
C LEU A 70 -11.48 -0.99 -6.32
N ARG A 71 -12.38 -0.04 -6.08
CA ARG A 71 -13.28 0.49 -7.12
C ARG A 71 -12.51 1.15 -8.26
N LYS A 72 -11.44 1.87 -7.94
CA LYS A 72 -10.60 2.52 -8.94
C LYS A 72 -10.01 1.50 -9.92
N ILE A 73 -9.45 0.38 -9.45
CA ILE A 73 -8.92 -0.63 -10.38
C ILE A 73 -10.02 -1.38 -11.14
N GLN A 74 -11.20 -1.57 -10.54
CA GLN A 74 -12.35 -2.17 -11.23
C GLN A 74 -12.80 -1.31 -12.43
N LEU A 75 -12.65 0.02 -12.34
CA LEU A 75 -12.91 0.95 -13.43
C LEU A 75 -11.77 0.97 -14.46
N GLU A 76 -10.53 0.71 -14.05
CA GLU A 76 -9.36 0.61 -14.94
C GLU A 76 -9.31 -0.72 -15.74
N GLN A 77 -10.04 -1.75 -15.28
CA GLN A 77 -10.24 -3.02 -16.01
C GLN A 77 -8.90 -3.65 -16.44
N LYS A 78 -8.71 -3.87 -17.75
CA LYS A 78 -7.55 -4.54 -18.34
C LYS A 78 -6.30 -3.67 -18.43
N ASN A 79 -6.39 -2.41 -18.00
CA ASN A 79 -5.26 -1.48 -18.04
C ASN A 79 -5.09 -0.78 -16.67
N PRO A 80 -4.90 -1.55 -15.58
CA PRO A 80 -4.61 -0.97 -14.28
C PRO A 80 -3.27 -0.23 -14.36
N LYS A 81 -3.21 0.96 -13.76
CA LYS A 81 -1.93 1.69 -13.67
C LYS A 81 -1.13 1.33 -12.42
N ALA A 82 -1.74 0.57 -11.50
CA ALA A 82 -1.10 0.09 -10.30
C ALA A 82 -0.40 -1.24 -10.55
N ASP A 83 0.79 -1.38 -9.97
CA ASP A 83 1.49 -2.66 -9.85
C ASP A 83 1.05 -3.39 -8.58
N VAL A 84 0.71 -2.64 -7.52
CA VAL A 84 0.31 -3.17 -6.21
C VAL A 84 -0.91 -2.40 -5.71
N ILE A 85 -1.87 -3.11 -5.12
CA ILE A 85 -2.80 -2.50 -4.17
C ILE A 85 -2.37 -2.86 -2.75
N LEU A 86 -2.21 -1.83 -1.92
CA LEU A 86 -1.94 -1.97 -0.50
C LEU A 86 -3.12 -1.42 0.30
N GLY A 87 -3.67 -2.24 1.19
CA GLY A 87 -4.68 -1.80 2.16
C GLY A 87 -6.06 -2.45 2.04
N LEU A 88 -6.26 -3.43 1.16
CA LEU A 88 -7.47 -4.26 1.21
C LEU A 88 -7.44 -5.13 2.47
N ASP A 89 -8.61 -5.36 3.06
CA ASP A 89 -8.76 -6.25 4.22
C ASP A 89 -9.38 -7.60 3.81
N THR A 90 -9.51 -8.50 4.78
CA THR A 90 -10.09 -9.83 4.59
C THR A 90 -11.55 -9.79 4.14
N ASN A 91 -12.30 -8.74 4.47
CA ASN A 91 -13.69 -8.56 4.05
C ASN A 91 -13.80 -8.22 2.56
N LEU A 92 -12.74 -7.66 1.96
CA LEU A 92 -12.68 -7.31 0.54
C LEU A 92 -11.98 -8.35 -0.33
N ALA A 93 -11.20 -9.26 0.26
CA ALA A 93 -10.36 -10.21 -0.48
C ALA A 93 -11.13 -11.04 -1.53
N GLU A 94 -12.29 -11.58 -1.16
CA GLU A 94 -13.09 -12.38 -2.10
C GLU A 94 -13.72 -11.54 -3.22
N ILE A 95 -14.22 -10.34 -2.90
CA ILE A 95 -14.74 -9.39 -3.90
C ILE A 95 -13.62 -9.00 -4.88
N ALA A 96 -12.43 -8.74 -4.35
CA ALA A 96 -11.25 -8.43 -5.13
C ALA A 96 -10.85 -9.61 -6.03
N ARG A 97 -10.87 -10.85 -5.51
CA ARG A 97 -10.58 -12.06 -6.28
C ARG A 97 -11.50 -12.24 -7.47
N GLN A 98 -12.81 -12.06 -7.27
CA GLN A 98 -13.82 -12.23 -8.31
C GLN A 98 -13.65 -11.25 -9.48
N THR A 99 -12.90 -10.16 -9.30
CA THR A 99 -12.58 -9.25 -10.41
C THR A 99 -11.64 -9.87 -11.44
N GLY A 100 -10.84 -10.87 -11.06
CA GLY A 100 -9.78 -11.43 -11.91
C GLY A 100 -8.61 -10.47 -12.17
N LEU A 101 -8.50 -9.37 -11.42
CA LEU A 101 -7.47 -8.34 -11.60
C LEU A 101 -6.18 -8.58 -10.79
N PHE A 102 -6.20 -9.56 -9.88
CA PHE A 102 -5.08 -9.87 -8.98
C PHE A 102 -4.40 -11.17 -9.40
N THR A 103 -3.09 -11.23 -9.26
CA THR A 103 -2.27 -12.43 -9.51
C THR A 103 -1.78 -13.03 -8.20
N GLU A 104 -1.24 -14.25 -8.26
CA GLU A 104 -0.55 -14.85 -7.12
C GLU A 104 0.69 -14.03 -6.73
N HIS A 105 0.91 -13.84 -5.43
CA HIS A 105 1.97 -12.97 -4.93
C HIS A 105 3.35 -13.65 -4.88
N GLY A 106 3.40 -14.99 -4.85
CA GLY A 106 4.65 -15.77 -4.87
C GLY A 106 5.62 -15.50 -3.70
N ALA A 107 5.11 -14.93 -2.61
CA ALA A 107 5.93 -14.50 -1.47
C ALA A 107 6.12 -15.63 -0.47
N ASP A 108 7.26 -15.61 0.23
CA ASP A 108 7.52 -16.48 1.37
C ASP A 108 6.69 -16.03 2.58
N ILE A 109 5.82 -16.90 3.06
CA ILE A 109 4.91 -16.65 4.19
C ILE A 109 5.39 -17.27 5.50
N THR A 110 6.57 -17.92 5.53
CA THR A 110 7.09 -18.61 6.72
C THR A 110 7.33 -17.67 7.91
N GLY A 111 7.51 -16.37 7.65
CA GLY A 111 7.73 -15.35 8.68
C GLY A 111 6.48 -14.63 9.19
N LEU A 112 5.26 -15.04 8.78
CA LEU A 112 4.04 -14.39 9.24
C LEU A 112 3.72 -14.75 10.70
N ASP A 113 3.62 -13.73 11.55
CA ASP A 113 3.15 -13.84 12.94
C ASP A 113 1.72 -13.32 13.04
N LEU A 114 0.76 -14.24 12.88
CA LEU A 114 -0.66 -13.94 12.82
C LEU A 114 -1.43 -14.81 13.84
N PRO A 115 -2.54 -14.31 14.42
CA PRO A 115 -3.38 -15.08 15.33
C PRO A 115 -4.16 -16.21 14.62
N VAL A 116 -3.98 -16.37 13.31
CA VAL A 116 -4.65 -17.34 12.45
C VAL A 116 -3.65 -17.91 11.44
N THR A 117 -3.91 -19.12 10.96
CA THR A 117 -3.15 -19.67 9.83
C THR A 117 -3.48 -18.90 8.55
N TRP A 118 -2.46 -18.41 7.86
CA TRP A 118 -2.63 -17.75 6.55
C TRP A 118 -2.23 -18.69 5.41
N SER A 119 -3.03 -18.69 4.34
CA SER A 119 -2.80 -19.56 3.16
C SER A 119 -3.30 -18.96 1.84
N ASP A 120 -3.66 -17.68 1.83
CA ASP A 120 -4.13 -17.02 0.60
C ASP A 120 -2.95 -16.81 -0.36
N SER A 121 -3.09 -17.22 -1.62
CA SER A 121 -2.04 -17.13 -2.63
C SER A 121 -2.01 -15.79 -3.38
N GLN A 122 -3.05 -14.95 -3.26
CA GLN A 122 -3.17 -13.67 -3.97
C GLN A 122 -3.07 -12.46 -3.04
N PHE A 123 -3.45 -12.60 -1.76
CA PHE A 123 -3.43 -11.51 -0.79
C PHE A 123 -2.46 -11.80 0.35
N LEU A 124 -1.52 -10.87 0.60
CA LEU A 124 -0.51 -10.99 1.65
C LEU A 124 -0.80 -9.98 2.78
N PRO A 125 -0.94 -10.43 4.05
CA PRO A 125 -1.11 -9.54 5.18
C PRO A 125 0.17 -8.74 5.45
N PHE A 126 0.02 -7.45 5.69
CA PHE A 126 1.11 -6.58 6.15
C PHE A 126 0.90 -6.05 7.57
N ASP A 127 -0.34 -6.04 8.05
CA ASP A 127 -0.73 -5.78 9.44
C ASP A 127 -2.04 -6.52 9.79
N TYR A 128 -2.42 -6.46 11.06
CA TYR A 128 -3.75 -6.89 11.52
C TYR A 128 -4.18 -6.08 12.75
N GLY A 129 -5.49 -6.08 13.02
CA GLY A 129 -6.08 -5.44 14.20
C GLY A 129 -7.55 -5.78 14.37
N TYR A 130 -8.12 -5.32 15.48
CA TYR A 130 -9.54 -5.48 15.79
C TYR A 130 -10.22 -4.12 15.81
N PHE A 131 -11.41 -4.02 15.23
CA PHE A 131 -12.21 -2.81 15.36
C PHE A 131 -12.73 -2.66 16.79
N ALA A 132 -12.68 -1.43 17.30
CA ALA A 132 -13.21 -1.07 18.61
C ALA A 132 -13.70 0.37 18.58
N PHE A 133 -14.67 0.70 19.44
CA PHE A 133 -15.01 2.08 19.70
C PHE A 133 -13.93 2.68 20.61
N VAL A 134 -13.44 3.85 20.22
CA VAL A 134 -12.54 4.66 21.03
C VAL A 134 -13.35 5.81 21.61
N TYR A 135 -13.08 6.17 22.85
CA TYR A 135 -13.75 7.27 23.55
C TYR A 135 -12.73 8.09 24.34
N ASP A 136 -13.13 9.32 24.68
CA ASP A 136 -12.38 10.19 25.56
C ASP A 136 -12.72 9.85 27.02
N SER A 137 -11.77 9.22 27.73
CA SER A 137 -11.97 8.76 29.11
C SER A 137 -12.11 9.88 30.13
N GLU A 138 -11.69 11.10 29.80
CA GLU A 138 -11.90 12.27 30.67
C GLU A 138 -13.34 12.79 30.56
N LYS A 139 -14.03 12.51 29.44
CA LYS A 139 -15.40 12.96 29.18
C LYS A 139 -16.47 11.90 29.43
N LEU A 140 -16.11 10.61 29.38
CA LEU A 140 -17.05 9.50 29.50
C LEU A 140 -16.58 8.49 30.55
N ALA A 141 -17.06 8.62 31.78
CA ALA A 141 -16.67 7.78 32.91
C ALA A 141 -17.23 6.35 32.83
N ASN A 142 -18.43 6.17 32.27
CA ASN A 142 -19.11 4.88 32.18
C ASN A 142 -19.46 4.59 30.70
N PRO A 143 -18.48 4.15 29.89
CA PRO A 143 -18.75 3.82 28.49
C PRO A 143 -19.63 2.57 28.36
N PRO A 144 -20.43 2.45 27.28
CA PRO A 144 -21.14 1.22 26.97
C PRO A 144 -20.17 0.03 26.85
N THR A 145 -20.57 -1.11 27.40
CA THR A 145 -19.72 -2.32 27.41
C THR A 145 -20.13 -3.37 26.38
N SER A 146 -21.24 -3.14 25.70
CA SER A 146 -21.77 -4.00 24.65
C SER A 146 -22.47 -3.19 23.57
N PHE A 147 -22.70 -3.80 22.41
CA PHE A 147 -23.54 -3.19 21.36
C PHE A 147 -24.97 -2.93 21.81
N LYS A 148 -25.52 -3.79 22.68
CA LYS A 148 -26.85 -3.59 23.23
C LYS A 148 -26.90 -2.34 24.11
N ASP A 149 -25.89 -2.15 24.96
CA ASP A 149 -25.78 -0.93 25.78
C ASP A 149 -25.62 0.28 24.86
N LEU A 150 -24.75 0.20 23.84
CA LEU A 150 -24.52 1.26 22.88
C LEU A 150 -25.78 1.64 22.09
N ALA A 151 -26.62 0.66 21.73
CA ALA A 151 -27.88 0.89 21.01
C ALA A 151 -29.00 1.44 21.90
N THR A 152 -28.86 1.33 23.22
CA THR A 152 -29.86 1.79 24.20
C THR A 152 -29.41 3.02 24.99
N THR A 153 -28.23 3.58 24.68
CA THR A 153 -27.83 4.88 25.21
C THR A 153 -28.82 5.97 24.79
N GLY A 154 -29.09 6.92 25.69
CA GLY A 154 -30.01 8.02 25.40
C GLY A 154 -29.55 8.93 24.25
N ASP A 155 -30.46 9.76 23.76
CA ASP A 155 -30.30 10.57 22.54
C ASP A 155 -29.11 11.55 22.55
N ASP A 156 -28.60 11.89 23.75
CA ASP A 156 -27.44 12.76 23.93
C ASP A 156 -26.10 12.04 23.67
N PHE A 157 -26.09 10.71 23.66
CA PHE A 157 -24.89 9.95 23.35
C PHE A 157 -24.59 10.01 21.86
N LYS A 158 -23.38 10.47 21.50
CA LYS A 158 -22.97 10.64 20.10
C LYS A 158 -21.92 9.61 19.71
N ILE A 159 -22.13 9.01 18.55
CA ILE A 159 -21.15 8.13 17.91
C ILE A 159 -20.74 8.72 16.57
N ILE A 160 -19.48 8.51 16.22
CA ILE A 160 -18.97 8.79 14.87
C ILE A 160 -18.50 7.45 14.31
N ILE A 161 -19.03 7.10 13.15
CA ILE A 161 -18.69 5.87 12.43
C ILE A 161 -18.37 6.21 10.97
N GLN A 162 -17.67 5.31 10.30
CA GLN A 162 -17.33 5.48 8.89
C GLN A 162 -18.40 4.84 8.00
N ASP A 163 -18.62 5.39 6.80
CA ASP A 163 -19.58 4.84 5.83
C ASP A 163 -19.11 3.44 5.35
N PRO A 164 -19.91 2.38 5.54
CA PRO A 164 -19.53 1.01 5.19
C PRO A 164 -19.35 0.78 3.69
N ARG A 165 -19.88 1.67 2.85
CA ARG A 165 -19.74 1.59 1.39
C ARG A 165 -18.41 2.15 0.93
N SER A 166 -17.67 2.86 1.77
CA SER A 166 -16.40 3.48 1.37
C SER A 166 -15.26 3.20 2.32
N ALA A 167 -15.46 2.79 3.57
CA ALA A 167 -14.36 2.55 4.51
C ALA A 167 -14.38 1.14 5.08
N THR A 168 -13.21 0.48 5.15
CA THR A 168 -13.08 -0.86 5.74
C THR A 168 -13.47 -0.91 7.22
N PRO A 169 -13.18 0.10 8.09
CA PRO A 169 -13.71 0.11 9.45
C PRO A 169 -15.24 0.18 9.51
N GLY A 170 -15.87 0.95 8.62
CA GLY A 170 -17.32 1.02 8.51
C GLY A 170 -17.93 -0.31 8.08
N LEU A 171 -17.35 -0.96 7.06
CA LEU A 171 -17.77 -2.27 6.59
C LEU A 171 -17.58 -3.33 7.69
N GLY A 172 -16.46 -3.29 8.40
CA GLY A 172 -16.19 -4.16 9.53
C GLY A 172 -17.23 -4.01 10.64
N LEU A 173 -17.61 -2.79 11.00
CA LEU A 173 -18.69 -2.54 11.96
C LEU A 173 -20.02 -3.13 11.48
N LEU A 174 -20.37 -2.93 10.21
CA LEU A 174 -21.60 -3.48 9.62
C LEU A 174 -21.64 -5.01 9.68
N LEU A 175 -20.51 -5.67 9.43
CA LEU A 175 -20.39 -7.13 9.45
C LEU A 175 -20.34 -7.71 10.89
N TRP A 176 -19.96 -6.89 11.86
CA TRP A 176 -19.88 -7.28 13.27
C TRP A 176 -21.24 -7.25 13.97
N ILE A 177 -22.10 -6.30 13.60
CA ILE A 177 -23.47 -6.21 14.12
C ILE A 177 -24.32 -7.27 13.39
N LYS A 178 -24.59 -8.39 14.06
CA LYS A 178 -25.51 -9.45 13.61
C LYS A 178 -26.86 -9.35 14.29
#